data_AF-A0A2P6ATE4-F1
#
_entry.id   AF-A0A2P6ATE4-F1
#
_cell.length_a   1.000
_cell.length_b   1.000
_cell.length_c   1.000
_cell.angle_alpha   90.00
_cell.angle_beta   90.00
_cell.angle_gamma   90.00
#
_symmetry.space_group_name_H-M   'P 1'
#
loop_
_entity.id
_entity.type
_entity.pdbx_description
1 polymer ?
#
loop_
_entity_poly.entity_id
_entity_poly.type
_entity_poly.pdbx_seq_one_letter_code
_entity_poly.pdbx_strand_id
1 'polypeptide(L)'
;MSNPVSDAIPSPSQPVRFEPPRRVETGVKLRGADKMARIPVKIIPTEELPRKPDWIRVRVKNPGEVQRIKGLLREQKLHTVCEEAACPNLAECFGGGTATFMIMGDICTRRCPFCDVAHGRPNALDADEPRHLAETVANLKLKYVVVTSVDRDDLKDGGAQHFVDCITEVRKLNPATKMEILVPDFRGRMDIALRLISECPPDVFNHNIETVPRLYKAIRPGSDYQHSLNLLKRFKQERPDIATKCGLMVGIGETEEEVMSLLDDLKAHDVDLVTIGQYLQPSKTHAPVDRFVHPDEFRRYAEHGQRLGFRNIASGPMVRSSYHADLQFAGIDVSGLGQSACS
;
A
#
# COMPACT_ATOMS: atom_id res chain seq x y z
N MET A 1 -67.49 -7.50 -16.51
CA MET A 1 -66.57 -8.54 -16.99
C MET A 1 -65.16 -7.99 -16.87
N SER A 2 -64.49 -8.40 -15.80
CA SER A 2 -63.15 -7.97 -15.41
C SER A 2 -62.09 -8.77 -16.19
N ASN A 3 -61.24 -8.09 -16.94
CA ASN A 3 -60.07 -8.70 -17.58
C ASN A 3 -58.97 -8.94 -16.53
N PRO A 4 -58.32 -10.12 -16.52
CA PRO A 4 -57.21 -10.40 -15.62
C PRO A 4 -55.91 -9.76 -16.14
N VAL A 5 -55.18 -9.12 -15.24
CA VAL A 5 -53.80 -8.67 -15.46
C VAL A 5 -52.90 -9.90 -15.39
N SER A 6 -52.17 -10.17 -16.47
CA SER A 6 -51.18 -11.25 -16.55
C SER A 6 -49.87 -10.76 -15.94
N ASP A 7 -49.49 -11.32 -14.80
CA ASP A 7 -48.16 -11.18 -14.19
C ASP A 7 -47.11 -11.86 -15.08
N ALA A 8 -46.36 -11.05 -15.83
CA ALA A 8 -45.19 -11.51 -16.58
C ALA A 8 -43.99 -11.61 -15.63
N ILE A 9 -43.51 -12.84 -15.45
CA ILE A 9 -42.27 -13.18 -14.73
C ILE A 9 -41.08 -12.51 -15.45
N PRO A 10 -40.20 -11.76 -14.74
CA PRO A 10 -39.04 -11.14 -15.37
C PRO A 10 -38.04 -12.20 -15.87
N SER A 11 -37.58 -12.01 -17.11
CA SER A 11 -36.63 -12.91 -17.78
C SER A 11 -35.26 -12.92 -17.09
N PRO A 12 -34.50 -14.03 -17.19
CA PRO A 12 -33.18 -14.13 -16.58
C PRO A 12 -32.23 -13.09 -17.20
N SER A 13 -31.55 -12.35 -16.32
CA SER A 13 -30.53 -11.36 -16.63
C SER A 13 -29.56 -11.86 -17.70
N GLN A 14 -29.37 -11.07 -18.75
CA GLN A 14 -28.40 -11.36 -19.81
C GLN A 14 -27.02 -11.66 -19.22
N PRO A 15 -26.30 -12.66 -19.73
CA PRO A 15 -24.94 -12.94 -19.27
C PRO A 15 -24.05 -11.73 -19.54
N VAL A 16 -23.33 -11.30 -18.51
CA VAL A 16 -22.31 -10.24 -18.60
C VAL A 16 -21.33 -10.64 -19.69
N ARG A 17 -21.35 -9.95 -20.83
CA ARG A 17 -20.39 -10.17 -21.92
C ARG A 17 -19.02 -9.64 -21.47
N PHE A 18 -18.10 -10.54 -21.19
CA PHE A 18 -16.69 -10.16 -20.99
C PHE A 18 -16.10 -9.78 -22.35
N GLU A 19 -15.76 -8.50 -22.54
CA GLU A 19 -14.99 -8.07 -23.70
C GLU A 19 -13.63 -8.80 -23.72
N PRO A 20 -13.09 -9.13 -24.92
CA PRO A 20 -11.77 -9.74 -25.01
C PRO A 20 -10.73 -8.80 -24.39
N PRO A 21 -9.77 -9.33 -23.61
CA PRO A 21 -8.88 -8.47 -22.84
C PRO A 21 -8.02 -7.61 -23.77
N ARG A 22 -7.93 -6.31 -23.46
CA ARG A 22 -7.17 -5.32 -24.25
C ARG A 22 -5.69 -5.69 -24.34
N ARG A 23 -5.04 -5.38 -25.46
CA ARG A 23 -3.58 -5.57 -25.61
C ARG A 23 -2.87 -4.62 -24.64
N VAL A 24 -1.78 -5.09 -24.01
CA VAL A 24 -0.98 -4.23 -23.13
C VAL A 24 -0.11 -3.33 -24.00
N GLU A 25 -0.32 -2.02 -23.89
CA GLU A 25 0.42 -0.97 -24.60
C GLU A 25 1.20 -0.11 -23.61
N THR A 26 2.32 0.47 -24.05
CA THR A 26 3.15 1.34 -23.21
C THR A 26 2.36 2.58 -22.81
N GLY A 27 2.33 2.91 -21.52
CA GLY A 27 1.65 4.09 -20.99
C GLY A 27 0.13 3.95 -20.86
N VAL A 28 -0.46 2.81 -21.27
CA VAL A 28 -1.90 2.57 -21.16
C VAL A 28 -2.24 1.87 -19.86
N LYS A 29 -3.08 2.52 -19.04
CA LYS A 29 -3.54 2.02 -17.74
C LYS A 29 -4.64 0.97 -17.89
N LEU A 30 -4.44 -0.21 -17.31
CA LEU A 30 -5.49 -1.21 -17.10
C LEU A 30 -5.92 -1.20 -15.62
N ARG A 31 -7.20 -0.96 -15.34
CA ARG A 31 -7.77 -0.88 -13.97
C ARG A 31 -8.97 -1.80 -13.80
N GLY A 32 -9.32 -2.10 -12.55
CA GLY A 32 -10.50 -2.90 -12.22
C GLY A 32 -10.58 -4.20 -13.02
N ALA A 33 -11.66 -4.40 -13.77
CA ALA A 33 -11.87 -5.58 -14.60
C ALA A 33 -10.72 -5.85 -15.58
N ASP A 34 -10.23 -4.81 -16.28
CA ASP A 34 -9.14 -4.96 -17.28
C ASP A 34 -7.83 -5.42 -16.63
N LYS A 35 -7.55 -4.94 -15.41
CA LYS A 35 -6.38 -5.33 -14.62
C LYS A 35 -6.46 -6.81 -14.23
N MET A 36 -7.65 -7.24 -13.81
CA MET A 36 -7.92 -8.56 -13.24
C MET A 36 -8.16 -9.62 -14.33
N ALA A 37 -8.54 -9.24 -15.55
CA ALA A 37 -8.91 -10.17 -16.63
C ALA A 37 -7.80 -11.18 -17.02
N ARG A 38 -6.53 -10.85 -16.75
CA ARG A 38 -5.36 -11.69 -17.07
C ARG A 38 -4.52 -12.07 -15.84
N ILE A 39 -5.08 -11.99 -14.64
CA ILE A 39 -4.37 -12.40 -13.44
C ILE A 39 -4.23 -13.94 -13.41
N PRO A 40 -3.05 -14.50 -13.04
CA PRO A 40 -2.84 -15.95 -13.02
C PRO A 40 -3.65 -16.68 -11.94
N VAL A 41 -4.40 -15.95 -11.11
CA VAL A 41 -5.25 -16.48 -10.04
C VAL A 41 -6.69 -16.12 -10.37
N LYS A 42 -7.62 -17.06 -10.24
CA LYS A 42 -9.03 -16.77 -10.45
C LYS A 42 -9.59 -15.97 -9.27
N ILE A 43 -10.07 -14.76 -9.54
CA ILE A 43 -10.82 -13.96 -8.56
C ILE A 43 -12.29 -14.12 -8.89
N ILE A 44 -13.09 -14.43 -7.87
CA ILE A 44 -14.55 -14.42 -7.98
C ILE A 44 -15.01 -12.99 -7.66
N PRO A 45 -15.59 -12.25 -8.63
CA PRO A 45 -16.04 -10.90 -8.38
C PRO A 45 -17.15 -10.87 -7.33
N THR A 46 -17.16 -9.82 -6.52
CA THR A 46 -18.19 -9.56 -5.52
C THR A 46 -19.45 -9.03 -6.19
N GLU A 47 -20.59 -9.69 -6.00
CA GLU A 47 -21.87 -9.24 -6.53
C GLU A 47 -22.38 -8.01 -5.76
N GLU A 48 -22.44 -8.12 -4.43
CA GLU A 48 -22.85 -7.06 -3.51
C GLU A 48 -21.74 -6.74 -2.51
N LEU A 49 -21.33 -5.47 -2.43
CA LEU A 49 -20.28 -5.06 -1.50
C LEU A 49 -20.81 -5.14 -0.06
N PRO A 50 -20.09 -5.80 0.87
CA PRO A 50 -20.53 -5.90 2.24
C PRO A 50 -20.57 -4.51 2.89
N ARG A 51 -21.62 -4.26 3.68
CA ARG A 51 -21.77 -2.99 4.40
C ARG A 51 -20.65 -2.85 5.42
N LYS A 52 -19.91 -1.75 5.34
CA LYS A 52 -18.85 -1.43 6.30
C LYS A 52 -19.47 -1.23 7.69
N PRO A 53 -18.92 -1.86 8.74
CA PRO A 53 -19.36 -1.64 10.11
C PRO A 53 -19.00 -0.23 10.59
N ASP A 54 -19.62 0.19 11.70
CA ASP A 54 -19.56 1.57 12.16
C ASP A 54 -18.16 2.03 12.62
N TRP A 55 -17.30 1.09 13.02
CA TRP A 55 -15.91 1.36 13.39
C TRP A 55 -14.96 1.52 12.17
N ILE A 56 -15.44 1.27 10.95
CA ILE A 56 -14.68 1.51 9.70
C ILE A 56 -15.26 2.74 9.02
N ARG A 57 -14.96 3.90 9.58
CA ARG A 57 -15.42 5.20 9.07
C ARG A 57 -14.29 6.22 9.18
N VAL A 58 -14.17 7.06 8.16
CA VAL A 58 -13.26 8.21 8.18
C VAL A 58 -14.06 9.47 7.92
N ARG A 59 -13.80 10.50 8.72
CA ARG A 59 -14.30 11.84 8.47
C ARG A 59 -13.32 12.57 7.56
N VAL A 60 -13.72 12.85 6.32
CA VAL A 60 -12.94 13.73 5.45
C VAL A 60 -13.01 15.14 6.03
N LYS A 61 -11.92 15.59 6.64
CA LYS A 61 -11.75 16.98 7.09
C LYS A 61 -11.19 17.80 5.93
N ASN A 62 -11.65 19.03 5.75
CA ASN A 62 -11.04 20.03 4.85
C ASN A 62 -10.86 19.62 3.36
N PRO A 63 -11.93 19.57 2.56
CA PRO A 63 -11.86 19.23 1.13
C PRO A 63 -11.07 20.22 0.26
N GLY A 64 -10.94 21.49 0.69
CA GLY A 64 -10.18 22.51 -0.06
C GLY A 64 -8.68 22.23 -0.08
N GLU A 65 -8.13 21.78 1.04
CA GLU A 65 -6.71 21.43 1.15
C GLU A 65 -6.35 20.24 0.25
N VAL A 66 -7.23 19.24 0.18
CA VAL A 66 -7.09 18.09 -0.72
C VAL A 66 -6.99 18.53 -2.19
N GLN A 67 -7.83 19.48 -2.63
CA GLN A 67 -7.78 20.00 -4.00
C GLN A 67 -6.48 20.76 -4.28
N ARG A 68 -6.00 21.56 -3.33
CA ARG A 68 -4.73 22.29 -3.44
C ARG A 68 -3.55 21.34 -3.64
N ILE A 69 -3.49 20.28 -2.84
CA ILE A 69 -2.44 19.24 -2.92
C ILE A 69 -2.49 18.51 -4.26
N LYS A 70 -3.70 18.15 -4.73
CA LYS A 70 -3.89 17.54 -6.06
C LYS A 70 -3.36 18.43 -7.19
N GLY A 71 -3.57 19.74 -7.08
CA GLY A 71 -3.01 20.72 -8.03
C GLY A 71 -1.49 20.68 -8.06
N LEU A 72 -0.85 20.79 -6.88
CA LEU A 72 0.61 20.77 -6.75
C LEU A 72 1.23 19.48 -7.30
N LEU A 73 0.64 18.32 -6.99
CA LEU A 73 1.14 17.03 -7.48
C LEU A 73 1.10 16.94 -9.00
N ARG A 74 0.04 17.45 -9.64
CA ARG A 74 -0.08 17.49 -11.10
C ARG A 74 0.94 18.42 -11.74
N GLU A 75 1.15 19.60 -11.16
CA GLU A 75 2.15 20.57 -11.62
C GLU A 75 3.56 19.98 -11.58
N GLN A 76 3.85 19.19 -10.55
CA GLN A 76 5.14 18.53 -10.31
C GLN A 76 5.26 17.16 -11.02
N LYS A 77 4.21 16.74 -11.76
CA LYS A 77 4.14 15.43 -12.44
C LYS A 77 4.38 14.25 -11.48
N LEU A 78 4.00 14.39 -10.22
CA LEU A 78 4.15 13.35 -9.20
C LEU A 78 2.84 12.58 -9.02
N HIS A 79 2.99 11.32 -8.62
CA HIS A 79 1.87 10.49 -8.21
C HIS A 79 1.89 10.30 -6.69
N THR A 80 0.71 10.03 -6.12
CA THR A 80 0.61 9.60 -4.73
C THR A 80 -0.25 8.36 -4.63
N VAL A 81 0.13 7.43 -3.75
CA VAL A 81 -0.75 6.31 -3.39
C VAL A 81 -2.08 6.83 -2.87
N CYS A 82 -2.09 7.98 -2.21
CA CYS A 82 -3.31 8.53 -1.65
C CYS A 82 -4.35 8.87 -2.73
N GLU A 83 -3.92 9.38 -3.89
CA GLU A 83 -4.79 9.57 -5.05
C GLU A 83 -5.09 8.26 -5.79
N GLU A 84 -4.06 7.44 -6.00
CA GLU A 84 -4.15 6.24 -6.84
C GLU A 84 -4.82 5.05 -6.17
N ALA A 85 -4.89 5.03 -4.84
CA ALA A 85 -5.53 3.99 -4.03
C ALA A 85 -6.73 4.51 -3.22
N ALA A 86 -7.27 5.68 -3.58
CA ALA A 86 -8.44 6.30 -2.94
C ALA A 86 -8.33 6.34 -1.40
N CYS A 87 -7.16 6.75 -0.89
CA CYS A 87 -6.86 6.67 0.54
C CYS A 87 -7.80 7.56 1.35
N PRO A 88 -8.52 7.01 2.35
CA PRO A 88 -9.44 7.80 3.15
C PRO A 88 -8.73 8.79 4.08
N ASN A 89 -7.43 8.58 4.35
CA ASN A 89 -6.65 9.38 5.32
C ASN A 89 -5.95 10.60 4.68
N LEU A 90 -6.21 10.89 3.40
CA LEU A 90 -5.48 11.90 2.61
C LEU A 90 -5.43 13.28 3.30
N ALA A 91 -6.56 13.79 3.77
CA ALA A 91 -6.61 15.13 4.36
C ALA A 91 -5.89 15.23 5.71
N GLU A 92 -5.87 14.15 6.49
CA GLU A 92 -5.22 14.13 7.79
C GLU A 92 -3.70 14.07 7.63
N CYS A 93 -3.18 13.20 6.77
CA CYS A 93 -1.74 13.05 6.58
C CYS A 93 -1.08 14.36 6.11
N PHE A 94 -1.63 14.98 5.06
CA PHE A 94 -1.01 16.19 4.50
C PHE A 94 -1.08 17.41 5.43
N GLY A 95 -2.09 17.49 6.31
CA GLY A 95 -2.16 18.53 7.35
C GLY A 95 -1.13 18.35 8.48
N GLY A 96 -0.61 17.13 8.66
CA GLY A 96 0.33 16.77 9.72
C GLY A 96 1.81 16.98 9.39
N GLY A 97 2.15 17.43 8.17
CA GLY A 97 3.53 17.57 7.73
C GLY A 97 4.19 16.25 7.28
N THR A 98 3.37 15.24 6.98
CA THR A 98 3.76 13.93 6.43
C THR A 98 3.02 13.66 5.12
N ALA A 99 3.72 13.21 4.08
CA ALA A 99 3.07 12.80 2.83
C ALA A 99 3.68 11.53 2.26
N THR A 100 2.91 10.83 1.42
CA THR A 100 3.36 9.63 0.70
C THR A 100 3.34 9.87 -0.80
N PHE A 101 4.51 9.78 -1.42
CA PHE A 101 4.67 9.89 -2.87
C PHE A 101 4.86 8.50 -3.48
N MET A 102 4.32 8.33 -4.68
CA MET A 102 4.55 7.14 -5.50
C MET A 102 5.41 7.57 -6.69
N ILE A 103 6.64 7.09 -6.72
CA ILE A 103 7.61 7.34 -7.80
C ILE A 103 7.52 6.24 -8.86
N MET A 104 8.17 6.47 -10.00
CA MET A 104 8.23 5.59 -11.16
C MET A 104 6.89 5.42 -11.89
N GLY A 105 6.03 6.44 -11.79
CA GLY A 105 4.73 6.51 -12.43
C GLY A 105 3.62 5.77 -11.67
N ASP A 106 2.53 5.47 -12.39
CA ASP A 106 1.28 4.93 -11.84
C ASP A 106 0.79 3.65 -12.55
N ILE A 107 1.68 3.05 -13.34
CA ILE A 107 1.46 1.78 -14.06
C ILE A 107 2.42 0.75 -13.49
N CYS A 108 1.88 -0.27 -12.86
CA CYS A 108 2.63 -1.37 -12.29
C CYS A 108 2.81 -2.52 -13.29
N THR A 109 4.02 -3.08 -13.33
CA THR A 109 4.29 -4.31 -14.12
C THR A 109 3.60 -5.54 -13.52
N ARG A 110 3.14 -5.46 -12.26
CA ARG A 110 2.39 -6.50 -11.55
C ARG A 110 0.93 -6.11 -11.38
N ARG A 111 0.15 -7.05 -10.83
CA ARG A 111 -1.31 -6.96 -10.77
C ARG A 111 -1.88 -7.63 -9.52
N CYS A 112 -1.36 -7.27 -8.35
CA CYS A 112 -1.87 -7.80 -7.09
C CYS A 112 -3.38 -7.51 -6.96
N PRO A 113 -4.22 -8.51 -6.63
CA PRO A 113 -5.67 -8.41 -6.64
C PRO A 113 -6.26 -7.56 -5.53
N PHE A 114 -5.48 -7.17 -4.53
CA PHE A 114 -5.91 -6.24 -3.48
C PHE A 114 -5.64 -4.76 -3.84
N CYS A 115 -4.75 -4.50 -4.80
CA CYS A 115 -4.20 -3.17 -5.05
C CYS A 115 -4.96 -2.47 -6.19
N ASP A 116 -5.21 -1.16 -6.08
CA ASP A 116 -5.96 -0.38 -7.08
C ASP A 116 -5.08 0.33 -8.13
N VAL A 117 -3.75 0.32 -7.93
CA VAL A 117 -2.80 0.88 -8.90
C VAL A 117 -2.95 0.18 -10.25
N ALA A 118 -2.91 0.94 -11.34
CA ALA A 118 -3.11 0.39 -12.68
C ALA A 118 -2.03 -0.65 -13.03
N HIS A 119 -2.38 -1.63 -13.84
CA HIS A 119 -1.42 -2.52 -14.46
C HIS A 119 -1.15 -2.09 -15.90
N GLY A 120 0.06 -2.34 -16.40
CA GLY A 120 0.37 -2.20 -17.82
C GLY A 120 1.86 -2.26 -18.09
N ARG A 121 2.27 -1.75 -19.27
CA ARG A 121 3.67 -1.50 -19.58
C ARG A 121 3.99 -0.05 -19.22
N PRO A 122 4.85 0.22 -18.22
CA PRO A 122 5.13 1.58 -17.77
C PRO A 122 5.84 2.41 -18.84
N ASN A 123 5.77 3.73 -18.72
CA ASN A 123 6.65 4.64 -19.46
C ASN A 123 8.11 4.53 -18.97
N ALA A 124 9.03 5.14 -19.71
CA ALA A 124 10.38 5.36 -19.22
C ALA A 124 10.34 6.16 -17.90
N LEU A 125 11.35 5.96 -17.04
CA LEU A 125 11.51 6.79 -15.85
C LEU A 125 11.69 8.25 -16.26
N ASP A 126 11.04 9.16 -15.54
CA ASP A 126 11.31 10.59 -15.64
C ASP A 126 12.57 10.90 -14.85
N ALA A 127 13.63 11.35 -15.54
CA ALA A 127 14.92 11.67 -14.93
C ALA A 127 14.83 12.87 -13.98
N ASP A 128 13.81 13.73 -14.11
CA ASP A 128 13.57 14.87 -13.23
C ASP A 128 12.70 14.51 -12.01
N GLU A 129 12.11 13.30 -11.94
CA GLU A 129 11.23 12.90 -10.83
C GLU A 129 11.88 13.04 -9.44
N PRO A 130 13.16 12.68 -9.22
CA PRO A 130 13.86 12.94 -7.96
C PRO A 130 13.89 14.42 -7.56
N ARG A 131 14.14 15.32 -8.53
CA ARG A 131 14.19 16.76 -8.31
C ARG A 131 12.79 17.31 -8.00
N HIS A 132 11.78 16.92 -8.77
CA HIS A 132 10.38 17.32 -8.52
C HIS A 132 9.89 16.88 -7.14
N LEU A 133 10.27 15.66 -6.71
CA LEU A 133 9.98 15.19 -5.35
C LEU A 133 10.63 16.09 -4.29
N ALA A 134 11.92 16.39 -4.41
CA ALA A 134 12.64 17.23 -3.46
C ALA A 134 12.05 18.64 -3.36
N GLU A 135 11.72 19.26 -4.49
CA GLU A 135 11.08 20.58 -4.55
C GLU A 135 9.69 20.55 -3.91
N THR A 136 8.92 19.49 -4.15
CA THR A 136 7.60 19.32 -3.54
C THR A 136 7.67 19.16 -2.02
N VAL A 137 8.63 18.37 -1.53
CA VAL A 137 8.91 18.21 -0.09
C VAL A 137 9.23 19.58 0.53
N ALA A 138 10.06 20.40 -0.12
CA ALA A 138 10.42 21.74 0.34
C ALA A 138 9.21 22.68 0.36
N ASN A 139 8.45 22.72 -0.73
CA ASN A 139 7.27 23.59 -0.89
C ASN A 139 6.18 23.29 0.15
N LEU A 140 6.00 22.00 0.48
CA LEU A 140 5.06 21.56 1.50
C LEU A 140 5.63 21.59 2.92
N LYS A 141 6.93 21.90 3.08
CA LYS A 141 7.64 21.94 4.38
C LYS A 141 7.47 20.64 5.17
N LEU A 142 7.54 19.50 4.48
CA LEU A 142 7.32 18.20 5.11
C LEU A 142 8.49 17.85 6.04
N LYS A 143 8.15 17.37 7.24
CA LYS A 143 9.13 16.91 8.23
C LYS A 143 9.46 15.43 8.04
N TYR A 144 8.51 14.67 7.51
CA TYR A 144 8.65 13.25 7.23
C TYR A 144 8.03 12.96 5.87
N VAL A 145 8.70 12.18 5.04
CA VAL A 145 8.19 11.77 3.73
C VAL A 145 8.29 10.26 3.58
N VAL A 146 7.21 9.65 3.13
CA VAL A 146 7.20 8.26 2.69
C VAL A 146 7.28 8.24 1.17
N VAL A 147 8.19 7.47 0.61
CA VAL A 147 8.32 7.27 -0.83
C VAL A 147 8.11 5.79 -1.14
N THR A 148 7.18 5.49 -2.03
CA THR A 148 6.94 4.13 -2.53
C THR A 148 6.99 4.12 -4.05
N SER A 149 6.95 2.95 -4.67
CA SER A 149 6.89 2.83 -6.12
C SER A 149 5.90 1.77 -6.56
N VAL A 150 5.57 1.82 -7.84
CA VAL A 150 5.07 0.64 -8.55
C VAL A 150 6.19 -0.40 -8.74
N ASP A 151 5.84 -1.66 -9.00
CA ASP A 151 6.83 -2.65 -9.42
C ASP A 151 7.32 -2.35 -10.84
N ARG A 152 8.64 -2.28 -11.01
CA ARG A 152 9.34 -2.03 -12.28
C ARG A 152 10.17 -3.23 -12.71
N ASP A 153 9.52 -4.37 -12.91
CA ASP A 153 10.17 -5.60 -13.38
C ASP A 153 10.82 -5.46 -14.78
N ASP A 154 10.55 -4.36 -15.49
CA ASP A 154 11.16 -3.99 -16.77
C ASP A 154 12.58 -3.37 -16.62
N LEU A 155 12.93 -2.87 -15.45
CA LEU A 155 14.25 -2.28 -15.17
C LEU A 155 15.26 -3.35 -14.73
N LYS A 156 16.56 -3.11 -14.93
CA LYS A 156 17.62 -4.08 -14.57
C LYS A 156 17.84 -4.20 -13.07
N ASP A 157 17.63 -3.12 -12.33
CA ASP A 157 17.79 -2.99 -10.88
C ASP A 157 16.42 -2.96 -10.15
N GLY A 158 15.31 -3.05 -10.89
CA GLY A 158 13.96 -2.97 -10.35
C GLY A 158 13.58 -1.57 -9.85
N GLY A 159 14.34 -0.54 -10.24
CA GLY A 159 14.12 0.85 -9.81
C GLY A 159 14.87 1.26 -8.53
N ALA A 160 15.74 0.39 -7.98
CA ALA A 160 16.47 0.68 -6.75
C ALA A 160 17.35 1.94 -6.84
N GLN A 161 18.03 2.17 -7.98
CA GLN A 161 18.81 3.40 -8.18
C GLN A 161 17.91 4.64 -8.12
N HIS A 162 16.70 4.55 -8.67
CA HIS A 162 15.76 5.67 -8.70
C HIS A 162 15.25 6.04 -7.29
N PHE A 163 15.09 5.07 -6.39
CA PHE A 163 14.88 5.35 -4.96
C PHE A 163 16.08 6.10 -4.35
N VAL A 164 17.31 5.68 -4.65
CA VAL A 164 18.53 6.33 -4.16
C VAL A 164 18.65 7.76 -4.66
N ASP A 165 18.33 8.00 -5.93
CA ASP A 165 18.35 9.33 -6.55
C ASP A 165 17.34 10.26 -5.85
N CYS A 166 16.12 9.76 -5.58
CA CYS A 166 15.12 10.47 -4.78
C CYS A 166 15.60 10.80 -3.37
N ILE A 167 16.21 9.84 -2.66
CA ILE A 167 16.76 10.09 -1.31
C ILE A 167 17.83 11.17 -1.34
N THR A 168 18.71 11.11 -2.33
CA THR A 168 19.85 12.01 -2.48
C THR A 168 19.38 13.45 -2.73
N GLU A 169 18.48 13.67 -3.69
CA GLU A 169 17.96 15.01 -4.00
C GLU A 169 17.11 15.57 -2.86
N VAL A 170 16.28 14.75 -2.20
CA VAL A 170 15.49 15.20 -1.04
C VAL A 170 16.42 15.64 0.09
N ARG A 171 17.47 14.87 0.43
CA ARG A 171 18.42 15.25 1.50
C ARG A 171 19.21 16.51 1.17
N LYS A 172 19.58 16.69 -0.09
CA LYS A 172 20.30 17.88 -0.57
C LYS A 172 19.48 19.15 -0.38
N LEU A 173 18.19 19.12 -0.72
CA LEU A 173 17.32 20.29 -0.62
C LEU A 173 16.64 20.42 0.76
N ASN A 174 16.42 19.30 1.45
CA ASN A 174 15.66 19.19 2.70
C ASN A 174 16.41 18.36 3.75
N PRO A 175 17.58 18.80 4.24
CA PRO A 175 18.47 17.98 5.08
C PRO A 175 17.87 17.58 6.44
N ALA A 176 16.83 18.28 6.90
CA ALA A 176 16.14 17.98 8.16
C ALA A 176 14.96 17.01 7.99
N THR A 177 14.52 16.74 6.76
CA THR A 177 13.37 15.88 6.49
C THR A 177 13.77 14.41 6.59
N LYS A 178 12.98 13.64 7.34
CA LYS A 178 13.14 12.19 7.47
C LYS A 178 12.49 11.45 6.31
N MET A 179 13.14 10.39 5.83
CA MET A 179 12.66 9.60 4.70
C MET A 179 12.42 8.14 5.06
N GLU A 180 11.20 7.67 4.84
CA GLU A 180 10.85 6.26 4.78
C GLU A 180 10.70 5.85 3.32
N ILE A 181 11.28 4.73 2.92
CA ILE A 181 10.96 4.11 1.63
C ILE A 181 10.16 2.85 1.84
N LEU A 182 9.06 2.69 1.10
CA LEU A 182 8.28 1.46 0.98
C LEU A 182 8.61 0.82 -0.37
N VAL A 183 9.45 -0.21 -0.35
CA VAL A 183 10.03 -0.77 -1.57
C VAL A 183 9.26 -1.99 -2.08
N PRO A 184 9.32 -2.28 -3.39
CA PRO A 184 8.92 -3.58 -3.93
C PRO A 184 9.88 -4.68 -3.44
N ASP A 185 9.61 -5.93 -3.84
CA ASP A 185 10.46 -7.06 -3.46
C ASP A 185 11.74 -7.21 -4.30
N PHE A 186 11.91 -6.39 -5.34
CA PHE A 186 13.01 -6.47 -6.31
C PHE A 186 13.23 -7.89 -6.88
N ARG A 187 12.15 -8.58 -7.27
CA ARG A 187 12.18 -9.95 -7.84
C ARG A 187 13.33 -10.15 -8.83
N GLY A 188 14.20 -11.11 -8.49
CA GLY A 188 15.39 -11.48 -9.29
C GLY A 188 16.53 -10.45 -9.28
N ARG A 189 16.42 -9.40 -8.45
CA ARG A 189 17.29 -8.21 -8.44
C ARG A 189 17.62 -7.73 -7.02
N MET A 190 17.32 -8.54 -6.00
CA MET A 190 17.52 -8.18 -4.60
C MET A 190 18.97 -7.73 -4.32
N ASP A 191 19.96 -8.44 -4.85
CA ASP A 191 21.38 -8.16 -4.55
C ASP A 191 21.82 -6.77 -5.05
N ILE A 192 21.44 -6.40 -6.28
CA ILE A 192 21.74 -5.07 -6.81
C ILE A 192 20.95 -3.99 -6.06
N ALA A 193 19.69 -4.26 -5.73
CA ALA A 193 18.85 -3.31 -5.03
C ALA A 193 19.35 -3.01 -3.61
N LEU A 194 19.68 -4.06 -2.84
CA LEU A 194 20.23 -3.91 -1.50
C LEU A 194 21.56 -3.18 -1.51
N ARG A 195 22.49 -3.54 -2.41
CA ARG A 195 23.78 -2.83 -2.54
C ARG A 195 23.57 -1.33 -2.74
N LEU A 196 22.74 -0.94 -3.72
CA LEU A 196 22.51 0.47 -4.04
C LEU A 196 21.84 1.22 -2.89
N ILE A 197 20.79 0.66 -2.30
CA ILE A 197 20.06 1.32 -1.21
C ILE A 197 20.93 1.39 0.06
N SER A 198 21.75 0.38 0.33
CA SER A 198 22.67 0.38 1.47
C SER A 198 23.76 1.46 1.37
N GLU A 199 24.13 1.91 0.16
CA GLU A 199 25.07 3.03 -0.04
C GLU A 199 24.44 4.39 0.32
N CYS A 200 23.15 4.59 0.05
CA CYS A 200 22.40 5.79 0.42
C CYS A 200 21.07 5.40 1.12
N PRO A 201 21.14 4.98 2.40
CA PRO A 201 20.00 4.38 3.08
C PRO A 201 18.92 5.41 3.39
N PRO A 202 17.64 5.02 3.52
CA PRO A 202 16.58 5.83 4.11
C PRO A 202 16.77 5.98 5.64
N ASP A 203 15.89 6.73 6.30
CA ASP A 203 15.76 6.67 7.78
C ASP A 203 14.92 5.44 8.21
N VAL A 204 14.00 4.96 7.37
CA VAL A 204 13.22 3.73 7.56
C VAL A 204 13.14 2.95 6.25
N PHE A 205 13.47 1.66 6.28
CA PHE A 205 13.33 0.74 5.15
C PHE A 205 12.09 -0.14 5.36
N ASN A 206 11.07 0.06 4.54
CA ASN A 206 9.78 -0.61 4.66
C ASN A 206 9.56 -1.57 3.47
N HIS A 207 9.12 -2.78 3.74
CA HIS A 207 8.56 -3.69 2.75
C HIS A 207 7.36 -4.41 3.36
N ASN A 208 6.18 -4.24 2.75
CA ASN A 208 4.99 -4.93 3.25
C ASN A 208 5.01 -6.41 2.84
N ILE A 209 4.64 -7.29 3.78
CA ILE A 209 4.37 -8.71 3.53
C ILE A 209 2.91 -8.90 3.07
N GLU A 210 2.02 -7.99 3.45
CA GLU A 210 0.60 -7.91 3.09
C GLU A 210 -0.30 -9.01 3.65
N THR A 211 0.09 -10.29 3.60
CA THR A 211 -0.77 -11.39 4.09
C THR A 211 0.03 -12.64 4.46
N VAL A 212 -0.68 -13.64 4.96
CA VAL A 212 -0.16 -14.92 5.49
C VAL A 212 0.28 -15.88 4.38
N PRO A 213 1.22 -16.82 4.67
CA PRO A 213 1.79 -17.73 3.67
C PRO A 213 0.77 -18.48 2.82
N ARG A 214 -0.31 -18.98 3.45
CA ARG A 214 -1.38 -19.75 2.77
C ARG A 214 -2.05 -18.93 1.66
N LEU A 215 -2.24 -17.63 1.88
CA LEU A 215 -2.91 -16.72 0.94
C LEU A 215 -1.94 -16.05 -0.05
N TYR A 216 -0.64 -16.16 0.20
CA TYR A 216 0.36 -15.31 -0.47
C TYR A 216 0.31 -15.42 -1.99
N LYS A 217 0.25 -16.63 -2.56
CA LYS A 217 0.17 -16.81 -4.02
C LYS A 217 -1.14 -16.27 -4.60
N ALA A 218 -2.24 -16.33 -3.84
CA ALA A 218 -3.53 -15.83 -4.29
C ALA A 218 -3.56 -14.28 -4.29
N ILE A 219 -2.97 -13.65 -3.27
CA ILE A 219 -3.03 -12.21 -3.03
C ILE A 219 -1.80 -11.46 -3.58
N ARG A 220 -0.70 -12.15 -3.86
CA ARG A 220 0.54 -11.61 -4.42
C ARG A 220 1.17 -12.59 -5.40
N PRO A 221 0.51 -12.92 -6.52
CA PRO A 221 1.00 -13.93 -7.46
C PRO A 221 2.34 -13.62 -8.12
N GLY A 222 2.81 -12.37 -8.03
CA GLY A 222 4.12 -11.94 -8.52
C GLY A 222 5.24 -11.95 -7.48
N SER A 223 4.94 -12.24 -6.21
CA SER A 223 5.88 -12.21 -5.09
C SER A 223 5.99 -13.60 -4.42
N ASP A 224 7.02 -13.75 -3.59
CA ASP A 224 7.20 -14.92 -2.72
C ASP A 224 7.34 -14.49 -1.25
N TYR A 225 6.73 -15.24 -0.33
CA TYR A 225 6.66 -14.88 1.10
C TYR A 225 8.06 -14.89 1.74
N GLN A 226 8.82 -15.96 1.52
CA GLN A 226 10.16 -16.08 2.09
C GLN A 226 11.12 -15.09 1.46
N HIS A 227 10.99 -14.81 0.17
CA HIS A 227 11.76 -13.76 -0.51
C HIS A 227 11.52 -12.38 0.13
N SER A 228 10.28 -12.03 0.45
CA SER A 228 9.94 -10.78 1.13
C SER A 228 10.50 -10.70 2.56
N LEU A 229 10.46 -11.78 3.33
CA LEU A 229 11.09 -11.85 4.65
C LEU A 229 12.62 -11.72 4.56
N ASN A 230 13.23 -12.41 3.59
CA ASN A 230 14.67 -12.37 3.35
C ASN A 230 15.14 -10.97 2.95
N LEU A 231 14.35 -10.22 2.18
CA LEU A 231 14.67 -8.82 1.83
C LEU A 231 14.86 -7.97 3.09
N LEU A 232 13.90 -8.03 4.02
CA LEU A 232 13.94 -7.28 5.28
C LEU A 232 15.13 -7.72 6.15
N LYS A 233 15.31 -9.03 6.32
CA LYS A 233 16.41 -9.59 7.11
C LYS A 233 17.77 -9.20 6.58
N ARG A 234 17.99 -9.31 5.26
CA ARG A 234 19.26 -8.97 4.62
C ARG A 234 19.57 -7.49 4.71
N PHE A 235 18.58 -6.62 4.45
CA PHE A 235 18.78 -5.19 4.63
C PHE A 235 19.16 -4.86 6.08
N LYS A 236 18.47 -5.45 7.07
CA LYS A 236 18.78 -5.24 8.49
C LYS A 236 20.20 -5.70 8.87
N GLN A 237 20.67 -6.81 8.27
CA GLN A 237 22.05 -7.30 8.47
C GLN A 237 23.09 -6.34 7.89
N GLU A 238 22.84 -5.75 6.72
CA GLU A 238 23.74 -4.77 6.10
C GLU A 238 23.71 -3.42 6.84
N ARG A 239 22.52 -3.00 7.29
CA ARG A 239 22.25 -1.68 7.89
C ARG A 239 21.50 -1.81 9.23
N PRO A 240 22.16 -2.33 10.29
CA PRO A 240 21.52 -2.54 11.59
C PRO A 240 21.09 -1.22 12.27
N ASP A 241 21.69 -0.10 11.86
CA ASP A 241 21.40 1.27 12.29
C ASP A 241 20.06 1.79 11.76
N ILE A 242 19.53 1.21 10.68
CA ILE A 242 18.30 1.65 10.03
C ILE A 242 17.13 0.81 10.53
N ALA A 243 15.99 1.46 10.78
CA ALA A 243 14.78 0.77 11.20
C ALA A 243 14.15 0.04 10.01
N THR A 244 13.81 -1.24 10.18
CA THR A 244 13.01 -2.01 9.22
C THR A 244 11.53 -1.97 9.60
N LYS A 245 10.68 -1.92 8.58
CA LYS A 245 9.23 -1.87 8.76
C LYS A 245 8.51 -2.84 7.84
N CYS A 246 7.41 -3.38 8.32
CA CYS A 246 6.56 -4.26 7.53
C CYS A 246 5.08 -4.02 7.82
N GLY A 247 4.28 -3.89 6.75
CA GLY A 247 2.82 -3.86 6.84
C GLY A 247 2.16 -5.17 6.40
N LEU A 248 1.02 -5.46 7.03
CA LEU A 248 0.08 -6.49 6.61
C LEU A 248 -1.37 -5.97 6.68
N MET A 249 -2.22 -6.59 5.88
CA MET A 249 -3.66 -6.35 5.88
C MET A 249 -4.39 -7.57 6.46
N VAL A 250 -5.46 -7.32 7.18
CA VAL A 250 -6.36 -8.34 7.72
C VAL A 250 -7.78 -8.20 7.15
N GLY A 251 -8.55 -9.27 7.15
CA GLY A 251 -9.88 -9.37 6.58
C GLY A 251 -9.91 -9.87 5.13
N ILE A 252 -8.84 -10.52 4.66
CA ILE A 252 -8.73 -11.05 3.28
C ILE A 252 -8.78 -12.59 3.21
N GLY A 253 -9.06 -13.24 4.35
CA GLY A 253 -9.29 -14.68 4.47
C GLY A 253 -8.33 -15.39 5.41
N GLU A 254 -7.48 -14.63 6.10
CA GLU A 254 -6.56 -15.13 7.12
C GLU A 254 -7.28 -15.36 8.46
N THR A 255 -6.78 -16.34 9.22
CA THR A 255 -7.20 -16.59 10.61
C THR A 255 -6.38 -15.76 11.59
N GLU A 256 -6.89 -15.57 12.81
CA GLU A 256 -6.16 -14.84 13.86
C GLU A 256 -4.82 -15.52 14.17
N GLU A 257 -4.80 -16.85 14.26
CA GLU A 257 -3.61 -17.65 14.53
C GLU A 257 -2.54 -17.49 13.45
N GLU A 258 -2.94 -17.46 12.17
CA GLU A 258 -1.99 -17.23 11.06
C GLU A 258 -1.38 -15.81 11.11
N VAL A 259 -2.14 -14.82 11.57
CA VAL A 259 -1.61 -13.46 11.78
C VAL A 259 -0.60 -13.45 12.92
N MET A 260 -0.87 -14.15 14.03
CA MET A 260 0.08 -14.26 15.14
C MET A 260 1.38 -14.96 14.69
N SER A 261 1.29 -16.06 13.94
CA SER A 261 2.47 -16.73 13.38
C SER A 261 3.25 -15.84 12.40
N LEU A 262 2.56 -15.03 11.59
CA LEU A 262 3.21 -14.05 10.72
C LEU A 262 3.98 -13.00 11.55
N LEU A 263 3.45 -12.55 12.69
CA LEU A 263 4.18 -11.64 13.58
C LEU A 263 5.43 -12.30 14.16
N ASP A 264 5.36 -13.59 14.53
CA ASP A 264 6.51 -14.37 14.98
C ASP A 264 7.60 -14.43 13.87
N ASP A 265 7.19 -14.67 12.62
CA ASP A 265 8.09 -14.65 11.46
C ASP A 265 8.77 -13.27 11.29
N LEU A 266 8.01 -12.18 11.32
CA LEU A 266 8.59 -10.83 11.19
C LEU A 266 9.60 -10.54 12.29
N LYS A 267 9.32 -10.97 13.53
CA LYS A 267 10.26 -10.79 14.63
C LYS A 267 11.53 -11.62 14.43
N ALA A 268 11.41 -12.87 13.99
CA ALA A 268 12.56 -13.73 13.67
C ALA A 268 13.45 -13.16 12.55
N HIS A 269 12.87 -12.30 11.69
CA HIS A 269 13.56 -11.61 10.60
C HIS A 269 14.02 -10.18 10.97
N ASP A 270 14.10 -9.86 12.27
CA ASP A 270 14.58 -8.58 12.81
C ASP A 270 13.83 -7.36 12.27
N VAL A 271 12.51 -7.49 12.07
CA VAL A 271 11.66 -6.34 11.76
C VAL A 271 11.46 -5.49 13.02
N ASP A 272 11.65 -4.17 12.91
CA ASP A 272 11.52 -3.25 14.05
C ASP A 272 10.08 -2.74 14.22
N LEU A 273 9.45 -2.36 13.11
CA LEU A 273 8.16 -1.66 13.09
C LEU A 273 7.11 -2.47 12.32
N VAL A 274 5.90 -2.59 12.87
CA VAL A 274 4.80 -3.31 12.21
C VAL A 274 3.55 -2.45 12.09
N THR A 275 2.87 -2.56 10.95
CA THR A 275 1.53 -1.97 10.77
C THR A 275 0.51 -3.01 10.35
N ILE A 276 -0.64 -3.06 11.03
CA ILE A 276 -1.75 -3.97 10.73
C ILE A 276 -3.00 -3.14 10.45
N GLY A 277 -3.52 -3.25 9.22
CA GLY A 277 -4.69 -2.50 8.77
C GLY A 277 -5.80 -3.40 8.22
N GLN A 278 -7.04 -2.92 8.23
CA GLN A 278 -8.13 -3.62 7.55
C GLN A 278 -7.98 -3.51 6.03
N TYR A 279 -8.07 -4.65 5.34
CA TYR A 279 -8.24 -4.70 3.89
C TYR A 279 -9.58 -4.08 3.51
N LEU A 280 -9.55 -3.08 2.62
CA LEU A 280 -10.74 -2.48 2.02
C LEU A 280 -10.71 -2.74 0.53
N GLN A 281 -11.69 -3.49 0.05
CA GLN A 281 -11.81 -3.83 -1.36
C GLN A 281 -11.99 -2.58 -2.23
N PRO A 282 -11.09 -2.32 -3.20
CA PRO A 282 -11.18 -1.12 -4.04
C PRO A 282 -12.37 -1.14 -5.00
N SER A 283 -12.69 -2.30 -5.57
CA SER A 283 -13.84 -2.49 -6.45
C SER A 283 -14.30 -3.95 -6.45
N LYS A 284 -15.49 -4.20 -7.00
CA LYS A 284 -16.09 -5.54 -7.10
C LYS A 284 -15.23 -6.59 -7.81
N THR A 285 -14.24 -6.18 -8.60
CA THR A 285 -13.36 -7.10 -9.34
C THR A 285 -12.08 -7.46 -8.60
N HIS A 286 -11.76 -6.75 -7.52
CA HIS A 286 -10.62 -7.05 -6.65
C HIS A 286 -10.95 -8.20 -5.71
N ALA A 287 -9.94 -8.71 -5.01
CA ALA A 287 -10.13 -9.74 -3.98
C ALA A 287 -11.30 -9.36 -3.04
N PRO A 288 -12.23 -10.27 -2.74
CA PRO A 288 -13.35 -9.97 -1.85
C PRO A 288 -12.83 -9.70 -0.43
N VAL A 289 -13.52 -8.82 0.30
CA VAL A 289 -13.37 -8.78 1.76
C VAL A 289 -13.96 -10.07 2.31
N ASP A 290 -13.17 -10.81 3.10
CA ASP A 290 -13.64 -12.01 3.79
C ASP A 290 -14.37 -11.64 5.08
N ARG A 291 -13.76 -10.76 5.89
CA ARG A 291 -14.33 -10.26 7.15
C ARG A 291 -13.88 -8.84 7.47
N PHE A 292 -14.72 -8.13 8.21
CA PHE A 292 -14.31 -6.88 8.86
C PHE A 292 -13.87 -7.19 10.28
N VAL A 293 -12.56 -7.10 10.52
CA VAL A 293 -11.94 -7.43 11.80
C VAL A 293 -12.41 -6.44 12.87
N HIS A 294 -12.81 -6.97 14.03
CA HIS A 294 -13.28 -6.17 15.15
C HIS A 294 -12.09 -5.46 15.84
N PRO A 295 -12.24 -4.23 16.37
CA PRO A 295 -11.15 -3.52 17.05
C PRO A 295 -10.48 -4.33 18.18
N ASP A 296 -11.21 -5.22 18.85
CA ASP A 296 -10.66 -6.09 19.89
C ASP A 296 -9.60 -7.06 19.37
N GLU A 297 -9.73 -7.53 18.14
CA GLU A 297 -8.76 -8.42 17.51
C GLU A 297 -7.50 -7.65 17.10
N PHE A 298 -7.66 -6.41 16.59
CA PHE A 298 -6.53 -5.50 16.39
C PHE A 298 -5.74 -5.25 17.70
N ARG A 299 -6.44 -5.10 18.84
CA ARG A 299 -5.80 -4.97 20.16
C ARG A 299 -4.99 -6.23 20.51
N ARG A 300 -5.54 -7.43 20.29
CA ARG A 300 -4.81 -8.68 20.53
C ARG A 300 -3.56 -8.81 19.67
N TYR A 301 -3.62 -8.41 18.39
CA TYR A 301 -2.41 -8.36 17.55
C TYR A 301 -1.34 -7.41 18.10
N ALA A 302 -1.75 -6.21 18.54
CA ALA A 302 -0.84 -5.24 19.13
C ALA A 302 -0.19 -5.79 20.40
N GLU A 303 -0.97 -6.38 21.31
CA GLU A 303 -0.48 -7.00 22.53
C GLU A 303 0.51 -8.14 22.24
N HIS A 304 0.23 -8.98 21.23
CA HIS A 304 1.14 -10.03 20.81
C HIS A 304 2.46 -9.47 20.28
N GLY A 305 2.40 -8.51 19.36
CA GLY A 305 3.60 -7.86 18.83
C GLY A 305 4.43 -7.13 19.89
N GLN A 306 3.77 -6.50 20.88
CA GLN A 306 4.45 -5.90 22.02
C GLN A 306 5.18 -6.94 22.87
N ARG A 307 4.56 -8.11 23.13
CA ARG A 307 5.22 -9.23 23.84
C ARG A 307 6.42 -9.79 23.07
N LEU A 308 6.36 -9.81 21.73
CA LEU A 308 7.50 -10.18 20.88
C LEU A 308 8.62 -9.12 20.89
N GLY A 309 8.34 -7.90 21.33
CA GLY A 309 9.32 -6.83 21.43
C GLY A 309 9.59 -6.13 20.09
N PHE A 310 8.57 -5.88 19.27
CA PHE A 310 8.69 -4.87 18.22
C PHE A 310 8.95 -3.49 18.83
N ARG A 311 9.76 -2.67 18.17
CA ARG A 311 9.99 -1.28 18.60
C ARG A 311 8.69 -0.48 18.57
N ASN A 312 7.84 -0.74 17.57
CA ASN A 312 6.46 -0.26 17.55
C ASN A 312 5.57 -1.18 16.72
N ILE A 313 4.30 -1.27 17.11
CA ILE A 313 3.26 -1.95 16.34
C ILE A 313 2.00 -1.09 16.34
N ALA A 314 1.61 -0.61 15.16
CA ALA A 314 0.35 0.11 14.96
C ALA A 314 -0.68 -0.86 14.38
N SER A 315 -1.79 -1.09 15.08
CA SER A 315 -2.77 -2.11 14.71
C SER A 315 -4.17 -1.55 14.85
N GLY A 316 -4.85 -1.29 13.73
CA GLY A 316 -6.20 -0.77 13.76
C GLY A 316 -6.86 -0.72 12.39
N PRO A 317 -8.21 -0.60 12.32
CA PRO A 317 -8.93 -0.70 11.06
C PRO A 317 -8.48 0.32 10.00
N MET A 318 -8.16 1.54 10.44
CA MET A 318 -7.75 2.65 9.57
C MET A 318 -6.24 2.80 9.41
N VAL A 319 -5.44 1.98 10.11
CA VAL A 319 -3.98 2.00 9.99
C VAL A 319 -3.59 1.63 8.56
N ARG A 320 -2.58 2.33 8.04
CA ARG A 320 -1.90 2.05 6.78
C ARG A 320 -0.40 2.13 7.03
N SER A 321 0.39 1.51 6.16
CA SER A 321 1.86 1.55 6.26
C SER A 321 2.40 2.98 6.40
N SER A 322 1.74 3.97 5.78
CA SER A 322 2.17 5.39 5.86
C SER A 322 1.31 6.29 6.76
N TYR A 323 0.29 5.76 7.45
CA TYR A 323 -0.59 6.58 8.30
C TYR A 323 0.15 7.02 9.57
N HIS A 324 0.40 8.32 9.75
CA HIS A 324 1.20 8.85 10.87
C HIS A 324 2.57 8.17 11.00
N ALA A 325 3.27 7.95 9.87
CA ALA A 325 4.56 7.25 9.85
C ALA A 325 5.63 7.90 10.74
N ASP A 326 5.59 9.23 10.88
CA ASP A 326 6.44 9.99 11.79
C ASP A 326 6.19 9.62 13.26
N LEU A 327 4.93 9.51 13.68
CA LEU A 327 4.55 9.06 15.01
C LEU A 327 4.90 7.59 15.22
N GLN A 328 4.67 6.76 14.21
CA GLN A 328 5.04 5.34 14.25
C GLN A 328 6.56 5.18 14.46
N PHE A 329 7.39 5.96 13.76
CA PHE A 329 8.84 5.97 13.92
C PHE A 329 9.27 6.45 15.31
N ALA A 330 8.57 7.43 15.86
CA ALA A 330 8.76 7.91 17.23
C ALA A 330 8.27 6.93 18.31
N GLY A 331 7.64 5.81 17.93
CA GLY A 331 7.12 4.80 18.86
C GLY A 331 5.78 5.16 19.49
N ILE A 332 5.04 6.10 18.88
CA ILE A 332 3.71 6.51 19.35
C ILE A 332 2.67 5.56 18.75
N ASP A 333 1.73 5.10 19.58
CA ASP A 333 0.59 4.31 19.13
C ASP A 333 -0.42 5.19 18.39
N VAL A 334 -0.70 4.83 17.14
CA VAL A 334 -1.61 5.55 16.24
C VAL A 334 -2.90 4.77 15.96
N SER A 335 -3.09 3.63 16.60
CA SER A 335 -4.21 2.70 16.39
C SER A 335 -5.57 3.33 16.71
N GLY A 336 -5.60 4.30 17.64
CA GLY A 336 -6.78 5.07 18.02
C GLY A 336 -6.95 6.42 17.31
N LEU A 337 -5.95 6.88 16.54
CA LEU A 337 -6.05 8.14 15.80
C LEU A 337 -7.04 7.96 14.64
N GLY A 338 -7.95 8.94 14.47
CA GLY A 338 -9.07 8.87 13.51
C GLY A 338 -10.36 8.27 14.08
N GLN A 339 -10.33 7.58 15.23
CA GLN A 339 -11.49 7.09 15.96
C GLN A 339 -11.90 8.09 17.06
N SER A 340 -12.22 9.34 16.71
CA SER A 340 -12.78 10.25 17.70
C SER A 340 -14.16 9.72 18.11
N ALA A 341 -14.29 9.30 19.36
CA ALA A 341 -15.52 8.85 19.98
C ALA A 341 -16.69 9.77 19.63
N CYS A 342 -17.80 9.20 19.18
CA CYS A 342 -19.09 9.87 19.24
C CYS A 342 -19.44 10.08 20.71
N SER A 343 -19.18 11.28 21.23
CA SER A 343 -20.00 11.90 22.27
C SER A 343 -20.92 12.91 21.60
#